data_AF-A0A6C0HFS1-F1
#
_entry.id   AF-A0A6C0HFS1-F1
#
_cell.length_a   1.000
_cell.length_b   1.000
_cell.length_c   1.000
_cell.angle_alpha   90.00
_cell.angle_beta   90.00
_cell.angle_gamma   90.00
#
_symmetry.space_group_name_H-M   'P 1'
#
loop_
_entity.id
_entity.type
_entity.pdbx_description
1 polymer ?
#
loop_
_entity_poly.entity_id
_entity_poly.type
_entity_poly.pdbx_seq_one_letter_code
_entity_poly.pdbx_strand_id
1 'polypeptide(L)'
;MEDKVLLVCLIIGFFCIPFLPWQVLLLTDLVLVRIVLIVCFIAAVNVSPIVGIVSLIVIGLLFIERNKVKMNYLMSTMQQSNSRSHAIQSIVSPETAPKQPEFESSDSDSSLGFFPQADSGDNHFYPLSSSINQKQPLQTESSNGAKYAIKQLYKWVNPELLQDSRIK
;
A
#
# COMPACT_ATOMS: atom_id res chain seq x y z
N MET A 1 31.73 -11.76 31.21
CA MET A 1 30.59 -11.54 32.15
C MET A 1 29.61 -10.54 31.55
N GLU A 2 30.12 -9.51 30.89
CA GLU A 2 29.35 -8.47 30.17
C GLU A 2 28.38 -9.04 29.13
N ASP A 3 28.78 -10.05 28.35
CA ASP A 3 27.91 -10.64 27.30
C ASP A 3 26.64 -11.27 27.89
N LYS A 4 26.75 -11.91 29.07
CA LYS A 4 25.61 -12.53 29.75
C LYS A 4 24.63 -11.46 30.24
N VAL A 5 25.15 -10.33 30.74
CA VAL A 5 24.33 -9.20 31.18
C VAL A 5 23.60 -8.58 29.99
N LEU A 6 24.29 -8.33 28.88
CA LEU A 6 23.68 -7.81 27.65
C LEU A 6 22.58 -8.73 27.11
N LEU A 7 22.83 -10.04 27.11
CA LEU A 7 21.86 -11.03 26.67
C LEU A 7 20.62 -11.06 27.56
N VAL A 8 20.79 -11.00 28.90
CA VAL A 8 19.65 -10.89 29.84
C VAL A 8 18.87 -9.59 29.60
N CYS A 9 19.54 -8.46 29.42
CA CYS A 9 18.89 -7.19 29.10
C CYS A 9 18.08 -7.25 27.79
N LEU A 10 18.61 -7.90 26.75
CA LEU A 10 17.90 -8.08 25.47
C LEU A 10 16.68 -8.98 25.62
N ILE A 11 16.77 -10.05 26.41
CA ILE A 11 15.63 -10.93 26.69
C ILE A 11 14.55 -10.18 27.46
N ILE A 12 14.91 -9.41 28.49
CA ILE A 12 13.95 -8.57 29.22
C ILE A 12 13.31 -7.57 28.25
N GLY A 13 14.12 -6.90 27.43
CA GLY A 13 13.66 -6.00 26.38
C GLY A 13 12.64 -6.64 25.45
N PHE A 14 12.91 -7.87 24.97
CA PHE A 14 11.99 -8.65 24.14
C PHE A 14 10.61 -8.81 24.77
N PHE A 15 10.54 -9.17 26.05
CA PHE A 15 9.27 -9.33 26.77
C PHE A 15 8.57 -7.99 27.06
N CYS A 16 9.33 -6.89 27.14
CA CYS A 16 8.77 -5.55 27.32
C CYS A 16 8.18 -4.95 26.04
N ILE A 17 8.61 -5.37 24.84
CA ILE A 17 8.13 -4.84 23.54
C ILE A 17 6.59 -4.74 23.44
N PRO A 18 5.80 -5.78 23.72
CA PRO A 18 4.34 -5.69 23.56
C PRO A 18 3.67 -4.72 24.55
N PHE A 19 4.37 -4.30 25.60
CA PHE A 19 3.88 -3.34 26.59
C PHE A 19 4.34 -1.90 26.32
N LEU A 20 5.03 -1.64 25.20
CA LEU A 20 5.48 -0.29 24.89
C LEU A 20 4.28 0.63 24.59
N PRO A 21 4.20 1.80 25.24
CA PRO A 21 3.17 2.78 24.94
C PRO A 21 3.41 3.41 23.56
N TRP A 22 2.33 3.81 22.90
CA TRP A 22 2.35 4.36 21.53
C TRP A 22 3.34 5.53 21.34
N GLN A 23 3.49 6.38 22.34
CA GLN A 23 4.41 7.53 22.30
C GLN A 23 5.87 7.10 22.13
N VAL A 24 6.28 5.98 22.75
CA VAL A 24 7.64 5.45 22.63
C VAL A 24 7.84 4.82 21.26
N LEU A 25 6.81 4.14 20.73
CA LEU A 25 6.86 3.59 19.37
C LEU A 25 7.00 4.69 18.32
N LEU A 26 6.31 5.83 18.49
CA LEU A 26 6.45 7.00 17.62
C LEU A 26 7.85 7.64 17.70
N LEU A 27 8.52 7.57 18.85
CA LEU A 27 9.89 8.06 18.97
C LEU A 27 10.84 7.31 18.01
N THR A 28 10.57 6.03 17.76
CA THR A 28 11.29 5.20 16.78
C THR A 28 11.12 5.69 15.32
N ASP A 29 10.15 6.58 15.05
CA ASP A 29 9.98 7.17 13.71
C ASP A 29 11.04 8.21 13.41
N LEU A 30 11.64 8.80 14.44
CA LEU A 30 12.70 9.79 14.29
C LEU A 30 13.93 9.14 13.66
N VAL A 31 14.42 9.75 12.58
CA VAL A 31 15.63 9.31 11.86
C VAL A 31 16.82 9.17 12.82
N LEU A 32 16.94 10.09 13.77
CA LEU A 32 17.98 10.06 14.80
C LEU A 32 17.91 8.79 15.65
N VAL A 33 16.72 8.38 16.11
CA VAL A 33 16.54 7.16 16.91
C VAL A 33 16.89 5.91 16.10
N ARG A 34 16.59 5.89 14.80
CA ARG A 34 16.98 4.79 13.92
C ARG A 34 18.49 4.69 13.76
N ILE A 35 19.18 5.82 13.60
CA ILE A 35 20.65 5.84 13.55
C ILE A 35 21.23 5.31 14.85
N VAL A 36 20.70 5.74 16.00
CA VAL A 36 21.13 5.23 17.32
C VAL A 36 20.91 3.72 17.43
N LEU A 37 19.75 3.21 17.02
CA LEU A 37 19.47 1.76 17.02
C LEU A 37 20.44 0.98 16.13
N ILE A 38 20.78 1.50 14.96
CA ILE A 38 21.76 0.86 14.06
C ILE A 38 23.16 0.86 14.69
N VAL A 39 23.57 1.97 15.31
CA VAL A 39 24.87 2.06 16.01
C VAL A 39 24.90 1.08 17.18
N CYS A 40 23.84 1.00 17.99
CA CYS A 40 23.72 0.03 19.07
C CYS A 40 23.77 -1.41 18.55
N PHE A 41 23.12 -1.69 17.41
CA PHE A 41 23.16 -3.00 16.77
C PHE A 41 24.58 -3.38 16.33
N ILE A 42 25.30 -2.47 15.67
CA ILE A 42 26.68 -2.69 15.23
C ILE A 42 27.59 -2.94 16.46
N ALA A 43 27.42 -2.16 17.53
CA ALA A 43 28.14 -2.37 18.77
C ALA A 43 27.84 -3.75 19.39
N ALA A 44 26.58 -4.20 19.38
CA ALA A 44 26.18 -5.51 19.88
C ALA A 44 26.79 -6.67 19.08
N VAL A 45 26.84 -6.56 17.75
CA VAL A 45 27.45 -7.56 16.86
C VAL A 45 28.96 -7.68 17.10
N ASN A 46 29.65 -6.57 17.38
CA ASN A 46 31.08 -6.57 17.68
C ASN A 46 31.44 -7.28 18.99
N VAL A 47 30.52 -7.34 19.96
CA VAL A 47 30.73 -8.04 21.23
C VAL A 47 30.59 -9.56 21.05
N SER A 48 29.50 -10.01 20.42
CA SER A 48 29.27 -11.44 20.19
C SER A 48 28.27 -11.68 19.05
N PRO A 49 28.51 -12.68 18.18
CA PRO A 49 27.56 -13.05 17.12
C PRO A 49 26.18 -13.42 17.66
N ILE A 50 26.12 -14.09 18.82
CA ILE A 50 24.86 -14.52 19.44
C ILE A 50 24.06 -13.30 19.90
N VAL A 51 24.72 -12.34 20.56
CA VAL A 51 24.09 -11.08 21.01
C VAL A 51 23.60 -10.27 19.81
N GLY A 52 24.38 -10.26 18.73
CA GLY A 52 23.98 -9.68 17.44
C GLY A 52 22.66 -10.25 16.93
N ILE A 53 22.56 -11.57 16.79
CA ILE A 53 21.34 -12.26 16.31
C ILE A 53 20.13 -11.92 17.21
N VAL A 54 20.28 -12.02 18.52
CA VAL A 54 19.20 -11.73 19.46
C VAL A 54 18.77 -10.26 19.35
N SER A 55 19.72 -9.32 19.24
CA SER A 55 19.38 -7.91 19.09
C SER A 55 18.66 -7.63 17.77
N LEU A 56 18.99 -8.33 16.68
CA LEU A 56 18.29 -8.21 15.41
C LEU A 56 16.83 -8.65 15.53
N ILE A 57 16.58 -9.76 16.24
CA ILE A 57 15.22 -10.25 16.51
C ILE A 57 14.43 -9.22 17.33
N VAL A 58 15.03 -8.67 18.38
CA VAL A 58 14.41 -7.65 19.24
C VAL A 58 14.06 -6.39 18.44
N ILE A 59 15.00 -5.88 17.64
CA ILE A 59 14.78 -4.72 16.78
C ILE A 59 13.69 -5.01 15.75
N GLY A 60 13.73 -6.18 15.10
CA GLY A 60 12.72 -6.60 14.14
C GLY A 60 11.31 -6.64 14.74
N LEU A 61 11.16 -7.21 15.93
CA LEU A 61 9.89 -7.23 16.64
C LEU A 61 9.38 -5.84 17.01
N LEU A 62 10.27 -4.93 17.40
CA LEU A 62 9.92 -3.54 17.66
C LEU A 62 9.31 -2.90 16.41
N PHE A 63 9.89 -3.12 15.23
CA PHE A 63 9.34 -2.62 13.96
C PHE A 63 8.02 -3.29 13.56
N ILE A 64 7.84 -4.58 13.85
CA ILE A 64 6.58 -5.29 13.59
C ILE A 64 5.46 -4.73 14.47
N GLU A 65 5.68 -4.59 15.79
CA GLU A 65 4.67 -4.03 16.69
C GLU A 65 4.36 -2.57 16.34
N ARG A 66 5.37 -1.76 15.99
CA ARG A 66 5.16 -0.42 15.46
C ARG A 66 4.21 -0.42 14.25
N ASN A 67 4.46 -1.29 13.26
CA ASN A 67 3.63 -1.38 12.05
C ASN A 67 2.20 -1.83 12.37
N LYS A 68 2.03 -2.76 13.30
CA LYS A 68 0.73 -3.24 13.78
C LYS A 68 -0.08 -2.13 14.44
N VAL A 69 0.53 -1.35 15.34
CA VAL A 69 -0.20 -0.24 15.98
C VAL A 69 -0.54 0.86 14.97
N LYS A 70 0.35 1.16 14.01
CA LYS A 70 0.05 2.10 12.92
C LYS A 70 -1.10 1.63 12.04
N MET A 71 -1.16 0.34 11.73
CA MET A 71 -2.26 -0.26 10.97
C MET A 71 -3.58 -0.17 11.73
N ASN A 72 -3.58 -0.47 13.03
CA ASN A 72 -4.78 -0.35 13.88
C ASN A 72 -5.33 1.08 13.89
N TYR A 73 -4.45 2.07 14.00
CA TYR A 73 -4.83 3.49 13.94
C TYR A 73 -5.43 3.90 12.59
N LEU A 74 -4.85 3.41 11.49
CA LEU A 74 -5.39 3.66 10.15
C LEU A 74 -6.76 2.98 9.97
N MET A 75 -6.92 1.75 10.47
CA MET A 75 -8.18 1.02 10.41
C MET A 75 -9.30 1.75 11.16
N SER A 76 -9.02 2.27 12.37
CA SER A 76 -10.01 3.08 13.10
C SER A 76 -10.37 4.36 12.35
N THR A 77 -9.39 5.00 11.70
CA THR A 77 -9.62 6.22 10.91
C THR A 77 -10.46 5.93 9.65
N MET A 78 -10.22 4.80 8.97
CA MET A 78 -10.97 4.36 7.79
C MET A 78 -12.41 3.97 8.13
N GLN A 79 -12.63 3.30 9.27
CA GLN A 79 -13.99 3.00 9.73
C GLN A 79 -14.78 4.28 10.00
N GLN A 80 -14.13 5.29 10.58
CA GLN A 80 -14.77 6.58 10.87
C GLN A 80 -15.07 7.40 9.60
N SER A 81 -14.24 7.31 8.56
CA SER A 81 -14.50 8.00 7.28
C SER A 81 -15.62 7.34 6.48
N ASN A 82 -15.79 6.02 6.54
CA ASN A 82 -16.87 5.33 5.81
C ASN A 82 -18.27 5.69 6.34
N SER A 83 -18.41 5.94 7.65
CA SER A 83 -19.69 6.33 8.26
C SER A 83 -20.06 7.83 8.11
N ARG A 84 -19.10 8.69 7.72
CA ARG A 84 -19.29 10.16 7.69
C ARG A 84 -18.94 10.83 6.35
N SER A 85 -18.53 10.07 5.33
CA SER A 85 -18.16 10.68 4.06
C SER A 85 -19.40 11.17 3.28
N HIS A 86 -19.61 12.49 3.27
CA HIS A 86 -20.61 13.16 2.42
C HIS A 86 -20.49 12.78 0.93
N ALA A 87 -19.29 12.39 0.48
CA ALA A 87 -19.04 11.94 -0.89
C ALA A 87 -19.75 10.61 -1.24
N ILE A 88 -20.08 9.77 -0.25
CA ILE A 88 -20.84 8.52 -0.47
C ILE A 88 -22.35 8.79 -0.43
N GLN A 89 -22.79 9.73 0.42
CA GLN A 89 -24.20 10.14 0.46
C GLN A 89 -24.66 10.88 -0.81
N SER A 90 -23.74 11.47 -1.57
CA SER A 90 -24.04 12.09 -2.87
C SER A 90 -24.04 11.11 -4.06
N ILE A 91 -23.71 9.82 -3.86
CA ILE A 91 -23.87 8.78 -4.89
C ILE A 91 -25.30 8.22 -4.80
N VAL A 92 -26.29 9.11 -4.79
CA VAL A 92 -27.63 8.73 -5.23
C VAL A 92 -27.51 8.70 -6.75
N SER A 93 -27.65 7.52 -7.36
CA SER A 93 -27.74 7.41 -8.81
C SER A 93 -28.74 8.46 -9.31
N PRO A 94 -28.34 9.39 -10.19
CA PRO A 94 -29.26 10.39 -10.69
C PRO A 94 -30.48 9.68 -11.27
N GLU A 95 -31.68 10.15 -10.93
CA GLU A 95 -32.97 9.57 -11.34
C GLU A 95 -33.12 9.52 -12.88
N THR A 96 -32.23 10.20 -13.59
CA THR A 96 -32.11 10.26 -15.06
C THR A 96 -31.08 9.28 -15.64
N ALA A 97 -30.48 8.40 -14.84
CA ALA A 97 -29.57 7.39 -15.36
C ALA A 97 -30.36 6.45 -16.29
N PRO A 98 -30.01 6.35 -17.58
CA PRO A 98 -30.66 5.41 -18.48
C PRO A 98 -30.52 4.01 -17.89
N LYS A 99 -31.63 3.26 -17.88
CA LYS A 99 -31.66 1.89 -17.38
C LYS A 99 -30.50 1.13 -18.04
N GLN A 100 -29.55 0.65 -17.24
CA GLN A 100 -28.45 -0.15 -17.79
C GLN A 100 -29.08 -1.28 -18.61
N PRO A 101 -28.58 -1.52 -19.83
CA PRO A 101 -28.99 -2.69 -20.58
C PRO A 101 -28.73 -3.91 -19.69
N GLU A 102 -29.66 -4.86 -19.72
CA GLU A 102 -29.49 -6.13 -19.04
C GLU A 102 -28.15 -6.70 -19.50
N PHE A 103 -27.25 -6.98 -18.55
CA PHE A 103 -25.99 -7.63 -18.89
C PHE A 103 -26.35 -8.91 -19.62
N GLU A 104 -25.82 -9.11 -20.82
CA GLU A 104 -25.83 -10.42 -21.47
C GLU A 104 -25.08 -11.37 -20.53
N SER A 105 -25.84 -12.07 -19.67
CA SER A 105 -25.37 -13.26 -19.01
C SER A 105 -25.03 -14.21 -20.15
N SER A 106 -23.74 -14.48 -20.33
CA SER A 106 -23.28 -15.54 -21.21
C SER A 106 -24.09 -16.77 -20.84
N ASP A 107 -24.83 -17.35 -21.79
CA ASP A 107 -25.61 -18.58 -21.56
C ASP A 107 -24.69 -19.60 -20.88
N SER A 108 -24.93 -19.79 -19.59
CA SER A 108 -24.11 -20.60 -18.68
C SER A 108 -24.18 -22.10 -18.98
N ASP A 109 -24.77 -22.48 -20.11
CA ASP A 109 -24.85 -23.85 -20.62
C ASP A 109 -23.84 -24.14 -21.74
N SER A 110 -23.05 -23.16 -22.18
CA SER A 110 -21.88 -23.41 -23.02
C SER A 110 -20.63 -23.64 -22.16
N SER A 111 -20.68 -24.65 -21.29
CA SER A 111 -19.48 -25.33 -20.78
C SER A 111 -18.81 -26.10 -21.93
N LEU A 112 -18.39 -25.39 -22.97
CA LEU A 112 -17.38 -25.86 -23.90
C LEU A 112 -16.08 -25.91 -23.09
N GLY A 113 -15.88 -27.04 -22.41
CA GLY A 113 -14.63 -27.33 -21.74
C GLY A 113 -13.50 -27.08 -22.72
N PHE A 114 -12.51 -26.30 -22.29
CA PHE A 114 -11.29 -25.99 -23.04
C PHE A 114 -10.37 -27.22 -23.09
N PHE A 115 -10.94 -28.38 -23.43
CA PHE A 115 -10.20 -29.59 -23.71
C PHE A 115 -9.80 -29.55 -25.18
N PRO A 116 -8.53 -29.80 -25.52
CA PRO A 116 -8.13 -29.93 -26.91
C PRO A 116 -8.94 -31.07 -27.53
N GLN A 117 -9.82 -30.72 -28.46
CA GLN A 117 -10.54 -31.68 -29.29
C GLN A 117 -9.56 -32.27 -30.32
N ALA A 118 -9.83 -33.46 -30.84
CA ALA A 118 -8.96 -34.10 -31.83
C ALA A 118 -8.73 -33.24 -33.11
N ASP A 119 -9.59 -32.25 -33.34
CA ASP A 119 -9.52 -31.29 -34.45
C ASP A 119 -8.97 -29.91 -34.03
N SER A 120 -8.41 -29.78 -32.82
CA SER A 120 -7.85 -28.53 -32.30
C SER A 120 -6.49 -28.21 -32.94
N GLY A 121 -6.55 -27.69 -34.17
CA GLY A 121 -5.50 -26.92 -34.81
C GLY A 121 -4.29 -27.72 -35.27
N ASP A 122 -3.80 -27.41 -36.46
CA ASP A 122 -2.46 -27.86 -36.85
C ASP A 122 -1.41 -27.12 -36.01
N ASN A 123 -0.22 -27.72 -35.86
CA ASN A 123 0.92 -27.05 -35.23
C ASN A 123 1.57 -26.01 -36.18
N HIS A 124 0.85 -25.50 -37.18
CA HIS A 124 1.39 -24.51 -38.10
C HIS A 124 1.25 -23.11 -37.51
N PHE A 125 2.30 -22.68 -36.81
CA PHE A 125 2.49 -21.29 -36.46
C PHE A 125 2.82 -20.49 -37.72
N TYR A 126 1.85 -19.74 -38.24
CA TYR A 126 2.15 -18.64 -39.15
C TYR A 126 2.88 -17.55 -38.36
N PRO A 127 4.09 -17.13 -38.78
CA PRO A 127 4.78 -16.05 -38.08
C PRO A 127 3.94 -14.77 -38.21
N LEU A 128 3.33 -14.35 -37.09
CA LEU A 128 2.64 -13.08 -37.00
C LEU A 128 3.68 -11.97 -37.25
N SER A 129 3.29 -10.98 -38.05
CA SER A 129 4.16 -9.86 -38.39
C SER A 129 4.70 -9.18 -37.13
N SER A 130 5.93 -8.69 -37.20
CA SER A 130 6.68 -8.08 -36.10
C SER A 130 6.03 -6.83 -35.46
N SER A 131 4.86 -6.39 -35.95
CA SER A 131 4.11 -5.26 -35.43
C SER A 131 3.11 -5.61 -34.34
N ILE A 132 2.66 -6.87 -34.20
CA ILE A 132 1.58 -7.23 -33.26
C ILE A 132 2.04 -7.23 -31.79
N ASN A 133 3.33 -7.40 -31.54
CA ASN A 133 3.91 -7.38 -30.19
C ASN A 133 4.57 -6.05 -29.82
N GLN A 134 4.34 -4.98 -30.59
CA GLN A 134 4.77 -3.65 -30.23
C GLN A 134 3.80 -3.03 -29.21
N LYS A 135 3.77 -3.59 -28.00
CA LYS A 135 3.14 -2.92 -26.85
C LYS A 135 3.95 -1.67 -26.54
N GLN A 136 3.55 -0.55 -27.12
CA GLN A 136 4.13 0.75 -26.80
C GLN A 136 3.78 1.05 -25.34
N PRO A 137 4.78 1.27 -24.46
CA PRO A 137 4.48 1.63 -23.08
C PRO A 137 3.70 2.94 -23.08
N LEU A 138 2.53 2.95 -22.42
CA LEU A 138 1.79 4.19 -22.19
C LEU A 138 2.69 5.11 -21.37
N GLN A 139 2.98 6.30 -21.89
CA GLN A 139 3.73 7.30 -21.15
C GLN A 139 2.88 7.80 -19.97
N THR A 140 3.15 7.30 -18.77
CA THR A 140 2.49 7.73 -17.53
C THR A 140 3.11 8.98 -16.91
N GLU A 141 4.21 9.48 -17.48
CA GLU A 141 4.95 10.61 -16.94
C GLU A 141 4.97 11.77 -17.94
N SER A 142 3.97 12.64 -17.85
CA SER A 142 4.19 14.02 -18.27
C SER A 142 4.99 14.69 -17.15
N SER A 143 6.20 15.19 -17.44
CA SER A 143 7.01 15.93 -16.46
C SER A 143 6.28 17.18 -15.90
N ASN A 144 5.19 17.61 -16.58
CA ASN A 144 4.28 18.66 -16.13
C ASN A 144 2.89 18.15 -15.69
N GLY A 145 2.61 16.86 -15.81
CA GLY A 145 1.31 16.24 -15.58
C GLY A 145 0.81 16.39 -14.15
N ALA A 146 1.72 16.30 -13.17
CA ALA A 146 1.37 16.52 -11.76
C ALA A 146 0.84 17.95 -11.52
N LYS A 147 1.42 18.98 -12.16
CA LYS A 147 0.93 20.37 -12.04
C LYS A 147 -0.47 20.54 -12.63
N TYR A 148 -0.74 19.93 -13.78
CA TYR A 148 -2.06 20.01 -14.41
C TYR A 148 -3.11 19.18 -13.67
N ALA A 149 -2.76 18.00 -13.18
CA ALA A 149 -3.63 17.16 -12.37
C ALA A 149 -4.02 17.86 -11.05
N ILE A 150 -3.07 18.48 -10.36
CA ILE A 150 -3.32 19.26 -9.14
C ILE A 150 -4.23 20.46 -9.45
N LYS A 151 -4.00 21.17 -10.56
CA LYS A 151 -4.83 22.31 -10.96
C LYS A 151 -6.27 21.89 -11.32
N GLN A 152 -6.44 20.74 -11.96
CA GLN A 152 -7.77 20.20 -12.26
C GLN A 152 -8.49 19.70 -11.00
N LEU A 153 -7.78 19.01 -10.11
CA LEU A 153 -8.30 18.60 -8.79
C LEU A 153 -8.74 19.82 -7.98
N TYR A 154 -7.91 20.88 -7.93
CA TYR A 154 -8.24 22.10 -7.20
C TYR A 154 -9.51 22.77 -7.73
N LYS A 155 -9.66 22.84 -9.07
CA LYS A 155 -10.86 23.39 -9.72
C LYS A 155 -12.11 22.54 -9.48
N TRP A 156 -11.95 21.22 -9.45
CA TRP A 156 -13.05 20.29 -9.20
C TRP A 156 -13.54 20.33 -7.76
N VAL A 157 -12.61 20.46 -6.80
CA VAL A 157 -12.93 20.53 -5.36
C VAL A 157 -13.53 21.89 -4.96
N ASN A 158 -13.14 22.99 -5.62
CA ASN A 158 -13.58 24.35 -5.26
C ASN A 158 -14.24 25.08 -6.45
N PRO A 159 -15.43 24.65 -6.90
CA PRO A 159 -16.11 25.27 -8.03
C PRO A 159 -16.59 26.70 -7.75
N GLU A 160 -16.84 27.04 -6.48
CA GLU A 160 -17.33 28.37 -6.07
C GLU A 160 -16.29 29.48 -6.23
N LEU A 161 -15.00 29.16 -6.04
CA LEU A 161 -13.89 30.10 -6.21
C LEU A 161 -13.67 30.50 -7.68
N LEU A 162 -14.27 29.79 -8.64
CA LEU A 162 -14.20 30.13 -10.05
C LEU A 162 -15.27 31.13 -10.50
N GLN A 163 -16.37 31.27 -9.74
CA GLN A 163 -17.43 32.24 -10.05
C GLN A 163 -17.00 33.68 -9.77
N ASP A 164 -16.16 33.90 -8.75
CA ASP A 164 -15.71 35.24 -8.35
C ASP A 164 -14.71 35.87 -9.34
N SER A 165 -14.09 35.05 -10.21
CA SER A 165 -13.17 35.53 -11.24
C SER A 165 -13.83 36.08 -12.51
N ARG A 166 -15.17 36.01 -12.62
CA ARG A 166 -15.94 36.56 -13.76
C ARG A 166 -16.52 37.96 -13.50
N ILE A 167 -16.10 38.62 -12.42
CA ILE A 167 -16.37 40.04 -12.18
C ILE A 167 -15.06 40.82 -12.38
N LYS A 168 -14.78 41.15 -13.64
CA LYS A 168 -14.00 42.34 -14.04
C LYS A 168 -14.34 42.71 -15.47
#